data_AF-A0A8J6MY27-F1
#
_entry.id   AF-A0A8J6MY27-F1
#
_cell.length_a   1.000
_cell.length_b   1.000
_cell.length_c   1.000
_cell.angle_alpha   90.00
_cell.angle_beta   90.00
_cell.angle_gamma   90.00
#
_symmetry.space_group_name_H-M   'P 1'
#
loop_
_entity.id
_entity.type
_entity.pdbx_description
1 polymer ?
#
loop_
_entity_poly.entity_id
_entity_poly.type
_entity_poly.pdbx_seq_one_letter_code
_entity_poly.pdbx_strand_id
1 'polypeptide(L)'
;MADELNRRIDLSGKVIQISENNFWKRGTRLNLPFSAVLSDALSAAISERGATITVQEVGHKPLKLVGTYGTEGPQLVINVQVRQMGETASRDIAVARAGLPEAGLDQAWFKPEFDRVARTLIRLLEENYLGLDYHIQLEISPLQPSFPGQPPLLIGEEFRKFLETAVAGSALLGASSFGQKSAACRLEGTYARAGNKMNFHVRISNPDGRRLSSAVFDVWLADIPTNLLKPVSEKAFVGKGTAVISHQCRLNEKPCPPKSVLINRALRTVKLLAMRDLGERAGINMNSLS
;
A
#
# COMPACT_ATOMS: atom_id res chain seq x y z
N MET A 1 6.96 2.48 30.32
CA MET A 1 5.74 3.11 29.75
C MET A 1 4.49 2.30 30.06
N ALA A 2 4.45 0.99 29.78
CA ALA A 2 3.27 0.16 30.08
C ALA A 2 2.85 0.20 31.56
N ASP A 3 3.79 0.22 32.50
CA ASP A 3 3.46 0.39 33.94
C ASP A 3 2.81 1.73 34.26
N GLU A 4 3.24 2.80 33.61
CA GLU A 4 2.62 4.12 33.77
C GLU A 4 1.20 4.13 33.23
N LEU A 5 0.95 3.48 32.08
CA LEU A 5 -0.39 3.31 31.55
C LEU A 5 -1.26 2.49 32.51
N ASN A 6 -0.75 1.36 33.02
CA ASN A 6 -1.47 0.48 33.94
C ASN A 6 -1.84 1.14 35.27
N ARG A 7 -1.00 2.05 35.75
CA ARG A 7 -1.30 2.86 36.96
C ARG A 7 -2.44 3.84 36.74
N ARG A 8 -2.64 4.32 35.51
CA ARG A 8 -3.68 5.31 35.18
C ARG A 8 -5.00 4.67 34.77
N ILE A 9 -4.92 3.55 34.05
CA ILE A 9 -6.06 2.73 33.70
C ILE A 9 -5.69 1.28 33.96
N ASP A 10 -6.54 0.55 34.68
CA ASP A 10 -6.37 -0.90 34.80
C ASP A 10 -6.47 -1.54 33.41
N LEU A 11 -5.34 -2.08 32.93
CA LEU A 11 -5.23 -2.72 31.62
C LEU A 11 -5.80 -4.15 31.62
N SER A 12 -6.02 -4.74 32.80
CA SER A 12 -6.51 -6.11 32.91
C SER A 12 -7.88 -6.28 32.23
N GLY A 13 -7.98 -7.29 31.36
CA GLY A 13 -9.19 -7.61 30.61
C GLY A 13 -9.57 -6.58 29.54
N LYS A 14 -8.75 -5.56 29.28
CA LYS A 14 -8.99 -4.59 28.21
C LYS A 14 -8.54 -5.16 26.87
N VAL A 15 -9.34 -4.93 25.82
CA VAL A 15 -8.94 -5.17 24.44
C VAL A 15 -8.43 -3.84 23.87
N ILE A 16 -7.15 -3.79 23.47
CA ILE A 16 -6.50 -2.56 23.00
C ILE A 16 -5.95 -2.77 21.60
N GLN A 17 -6.33 -1.88 20.70
CA GLN A 17 -5.82 -1.81 19.34
C GLN A 17 -4.43 -1.19 19.33
N ILE A 18 -3.45 -1.93 18.80
CA ILE A 18 -2.08 -1.47 18.59
C ILE A 18 -1.69 -1.81 17.16
N SER A 19 -1.20 -0.81 16.43
CA SER A 19 -0.66 -0.97 15.08
C SER A 19 0.50 -0.01 14.89
N GLU A 20 1.43 -0.40 14.04
CA GLU A 20 2.57 0.40 13.57
C GLU A 20 2.10 1.73 12.93
N ASN A 21 0.89 1.75 12.37
CA ASN A 21 0.29 2.96 11.80
C ASN A 21 -0.05 4.02 12.87
N ASN A 22 -0.11 3.64 14.15
CA ASN A 22 -0.54 4.51 15.23
C ASN A 22 0.57 5.42 15.80
N PHE A 23 1.79 5.40 15.24
CA PHE A 23 2.94 6.14 15.76
C PHE A 23 3.52 7.13 14.75
N TRP A 24 3.59 8.42 15.08
CA TRP A 24 4.06 9.47 14.14
C TRP A 24 4.85 10.62 14.76
N LYS A 25 5.59 11.34 13.92
CA LYS A 25 6.42 12.49 14.33
C LYS A 25 5.54 13.70 14.59
N ARG A 26 5.76 14.38 15.72
CA ARG A 26 5.19 15.71 15.99
C ARG A 26 5.63 16.68 14.88
N GLY A 27 4.71 17.51 14.39
CA GLY A 27 4.96 18.50 13.35
C GLY A 27 4.87 17.97 11.91
N THR A 28 5.48 16.82 11.58
CA THR A 28 5.47 16.31 10.18
C THR A 28 4.42 15.25 9.91
N ARG A 29 3.83 14.64 10.95
CA ARG A 29 2.86 13.52 10.86
C ARG A 29 3.39 12.25 10.19
N LEU A 30 4.68 12.21 9.83
CA LEU A 30 5.34 11.06 9.23
C LEU A 30 5.43 9.92 10.25
N ASN A 31 5.11 8.70 9.81
CA ASN A 31 5.19 7.52 10.63
C ASN A 31 6.61 7.34 11.24
N LEU A 32 6.67 6.85 12.48
CA LEU A 32 7.91 6.61 13.20
C LEU A 32 8.75 5.57 12.44
N PRO A 33 10.06 5.79 12.27
CA PRO A 33 10.89 4.84 11.54
C PRO A 33 10.99 3.45 12.18
N PHE A 34 10.79 3.38 13.49
CA PHE A 34 10.77 2.13 14.25
C PHE A 34 9.37 1.86 14.84
N SER A 35 8.31 2.29 14.14
CA SER A 35 6.92 2.06 14.57
C SER A 35 6.60 0.57 14.73
N ALA A 36 7.15 -0.29 13.87
CA ALA A 36 7.07 -1.75 14.01
C ALA A 36 7.63 -2.23 15.35
N VAL A 37 8.91 -1.92 15.61
CA VAL A 37 9.60 -2.29 16.85
C VAL A 37 8.89 -1.74 18.09
N LEU A 38 8.43 -0.48 18.02
CA LEU A 38 7.71 0.15 19.13
C LEU A 38 6.34 -0.49 19.37
N SER A 39 5.61 -0.79 18.29
CA SER A 39 4.31 -1.48 18.34
C SER A 39 4.46 -2.85 18.99
N ASP A 40 5.44 -3.64 18.57
CA ASP A 40 5.69 -4.98 19.12
C ASP A 40 6.09 -4.92 20.60
N ALA A 41 7.04 -4.04 20.94
CA ALA A 41 7.50 -3.90 22.32
C ALA A 41 6.39 -3.42 23.26
N LEU A 42 5.55 -2.47 22.83
CA LEU A 42 4.41 -2.01 23.61
C LEU A 42 3.32 -3.08 23.69
N SER A 43 3.08 -3.84 22.63
CA SER A 43 2.11 -4.93 22.62
C SER A 43 2.49 -6.01 23.63
N ALA A 44 3.73 -6.48 23.60
CA ALA A 44 4.23 -7.46 24.56
C ALA A 44 4.11 -6.94 26.00
N ALA A 45 4.59 -5.74 26.28
CA ALA A 45 4.53 -5.16 27.61
C ALA A 45 3.07 -4.96 28.09
N ILE A 46 2.17 -4.45 27.25
CA ILE A 46 0.77 -4.25 27.65
C ILE A 46 0.06 -5.59 27.86
N SER A 47 0.37 -6.62 27.07
CA SER A 47 -0.16 -7.98 27.26
C SER A 47 0.24 -8.62 28.57
N GLU A 48 1.49 -8.44 29.03
CA GLU A 48 1.95 -8.90 30.34
C GLU A 48 1.13 -8.34 31.51
N ARG A 49 0.42 -7.21 31.28
CA ARG A 49 -0.43 -6.54 32.26
C ARG A 49 -1.91 -6.95 32.13
N GLY A 50 -2.20 -8.03 31.41
CA GLY A 50 -3.52 -8.65 31.32
C GLY A 50 -4.43 -8.11 30.23
N ALA A 51 -3.93 -7.26 29.33
CA ALA A 51 -4.68 -6.77 28.18
C ALA A 51 -4.58 -7.73 26.98
N THR A 52 -5.64 -7.79 26.18
CA THR A 52 -5.64 -8.45 24.87
C THR A 52 -5.29 -7.43 23.79
N ILE A 53 -4.28 -7.74 22.96
CA ILE A 53 -3.87 -6.88 21.85
C ILE A 53 -4.52 -7.34 20.56
N THR A 54 -4.97 -6.37 19.76
CA THR A 54 -5.56 -6.58 18.44
C THR A 54 -5.03 -5.54 17.47
N VAL A 55 -4.98 -5.87 16.18
CA VAL A 55 -4.71 -4.91 15.11
C VAL A 55 -6.00 -4.20 14.68
N GLN A 56 -7.14 -4.88 14.82
CA GLN A 56 -8.47 -4.39 14.45
C GLN A 56 -9.15 -3.69 15.63
N GLU A 57 -10.01 -2.72 15.35
CA GLU A 57 -10.88 -2.12 16.36
C GLU A 57 -11.96 -3.11 16.81
N VAL A 58 -12.14 -3.26 18.13
CA VAL A 58 -13.08 -4.23 18.71
C VAL A 58 -13.99 -3.52 19.71
N GLY A 59 -15.30 -3.73 19.54
CA GLY A 59 -16.35 -3.19 20.42
C GLY A 59 -16.83 -1.79 20.04
N HIS A 60 -17.88 -1.32 20.72
CA HIS A 60 -18.55 -0.05 20.41
C HIS A 60 -17.73 1.22 20.73
N LYS A 61 -16.80 1.13 21.69
CA LYS A 61 -15.90 2.22 22.07
C LYS A 61 -14.47 1.68 22.14
N PRO A 62 -13.89 1.36 20.97
CA PRO A 62 -12.61 0.65 20.92
C PRO A 62 -11.53 1.46 21.61
N LEU A 63 -10.62 0.77 22.29
CA LEU A 63 -9.43 1.37 22.87
C LEU A 63 -8.30 1.29 21.87
N LYS A 64 -7.61 2.39 21.62
CA LYS A 64 -6.53 2.51 20.66
C LYS A 64 -5.30 3.08 21.33
N LEU A 65 -4.17 2.41 21.21
CA LEU A 65 -2.88 2.97 21.61
C LEU A 65 -2.33 3.79 20.46
N VAL A 66 -2.15 5.09 20.68
CA VAL A 66 -1.46 5.97 19.73
C VAL A 66 -0.20 6.54 20.34
N GLY A 67 0.75 6.93 19.52
CA GLY A 67 1.94 7.60 20.00
C GLY A 67 2.43 8.70 19.09
N THR A 68 3.03 9.69 19.71
CA THR A 68 3.76 10.75 19.04
C THR A 68 5.18 10.79 19.54
N TYR A 69 6.11 11.21 18.69
CA TYR A 69 7.49 11.43 19.11
C TYR A 69 8.02 12.78 18.64
N GLY A 70 9.03 13.28 19.32
CA GLY A 70 9.75 14.49 18.94
C GLY A 70 11.12 14.50 19.58
N THR A 71 12.02 15.31 19.03
CA THR A 71 13.34 15.53 19.61
C THR A 71 13.26 16.71 20.57
N GLU A 72 13.72 16.52 21.80
CA GLU A 72 13.82 17.56 22.83
C GLU A 72 15.27 17.57 23.34
N GLY A 73 16.08 18.46 22.77
CA GLY A 73 17.53 18.43 22.97
C GLY A 73 18.14 17.13 22.42
N PRO A 74 19.01 16.43 23.17
CA PRO A 74 19.63 15.16 22.74
C PRO A 74 18.75 13.93 23.03
N GLN A 75 17.46 14.12 23.32
CA GLN A 75 16.54 13.05 23.66
C GLN A 75 15.43 12.92 22.62
N LEU A 76 15.21 11.69 22.19
CA LEU A 76 13.98 11.30 21.54
C LEU A 76 12.90 11.09 22.60
N VAL A 77 11.89 11.94 22.59
CA VAL A 77 10.75 11.85 23.49
C VAL A 77 9.61 11.14 22.78
N ILE A 78 9.17 10.02 23.35
CA ILE A 78 8.00 9.26 22.92
C ILE A 78 6.88 9.49 23.92
N ASN A 79 5.72 9.94 23.42
CA ASN A 79 4.48 10.02 24.18
C ASN A 79 3.52 8.97 23.63
N VAL A 80 3.02 8.09 24.49
CA VAL A 80 2.00 7.10 24.13
C VAL A 80 0.73 7.35 24.93
N GLN A 81 -0.41 7.14 24.30
CA GLN A 81 -1.72 7.45 24.84
C GLN A 81 -2.67 6.31 24.54
N VAL A 82 -3.38 5.84 25.55
CA VAL A 82 -4.55 4.97 25.32
C VAL A 82 -5.74 5.90 25.12
N ARG A 83 -6.35 5.82 23.94
CA ARG A 83 -7.52 6.61 23.54
C ARG A 83 -8.73 5.71 23.52
N GLN A 84 -9.83 6.17 24.10
CA GLN A 84 -11.12 5.58 23.86
C GLN A 84 -11.78 6.30 22.69
N MET A 85 -12.03 5.56 21.63
CA MET A 85 -12.70 6.08 20.44
C MET A 85 -14.19 6.26 20.73
N GLY A 86 -14.75 7.36 20.23
CA GLY A 86 -16.17 7.67 20.31
C GLY A 86 -16.68 8.12 18.96
N GLU A 87 -17.99 7.98 18.74
CA GLU A 87 -18.64 8.30 17.46
C GLU A 87 -18.46 9.78 17.05
N THR A 88 -18.43 10.68 18.03
CA THR A 88 -18.31 12.13 17.81
C THR A 88 -16.98 12.70 18.30
N ALA A 89 -16.40 12.13 19.35
CA ALA A 89 -15.12 12.56 19.90
C ALA A 89 -14.40 11.40 20.60
N SER A 90 -13.11 11.24 20.30
CA SER A 90 -12.21 10.34 21.02
C SER A 90 -11.58 11.05 22.21
N ARG A 91 -11.39 10.32 23.31
CA ARG A 91 -10.79 10.85 24.54
C ARG A 91 -9.54 10.07 24.95
N ASP A 92 -8.55 10.79 25.46
CA ASP A 92 -7.34 10.17 26.00
C ASP A 92 -7.62 9.76 27.45
N ILE A 93 -7.49 8.47 27.75
CA ILE A 93 -7.81 7.91 29.08
C ILE A 93 -6.55 7.59 29.90
N ALA A 94 -5.42 7.38 29.24
CA ALA A 94 -4.11 7.26 29.88
C ALA A 94 -3.02 7.81 28.96
N VAL A 95 -2.00 8.43 29.55
CA VAL A 95 -0.85 8.97 28.83
C VAL A 95 0.42 8.56 29.56
N ALA A 96 1.40 8.08 28.82
CA ALA A 96 2.74 7.79 29.32
C ALA A 96 3.78 8.45 28.41
N ARG A 97 4.90 8.84 29.00
CA ARG A 97 6.01 9.51 28.32
C ARG A 97 7.32 8.83 28.67
N ALA A 98 8.19 8.67 27.69
CA ALA A 98 9.56 8.22 27.87
C ALA A 98 10.52 9.07 27.04
N GLY A 99 11.71 9.30 27.57
CA GLY A 99 12.84 9.87 26.85
C GLY A 99 13.87 8.77 26.59
N LEU A 100 14.38 8.72 25.36
CA LEU A 100 15.49 7.86 24.95
C LEU A 100 16.65 8.76 24.50
N PRO A 101 17.87 8.55 25.01
CA PRO A 101 19.03 9.28 24.51
C PRO A 101 19.29 8.93 23.05
N GLU A 102 19.43 9.93 22.18
CA GLU A 102 19.64 9.70 20.74
C GLU A 102 20.90 8.89 20.44
N ALA A 103 21.93 9.01 21.29
CA ALA A 103 23.19 8.27 21.16
C ALA A 103 23.02 6.74 21.22
N GLY A 104 21.92 6.25 21.80
CA GLY A 104 21.61 4.82 21.87
C GLY A 104 20.69 4.31 20.76
N LEU A 105 20.30 5.17 19.82
CA LEU A 105 19.37 4.82 18.74
C LEU A 105 20.13 4.50 17.46
N ASP A 106 19.72 3.42 16.78
CA ASP A 106 20.29 3.06 15.50
C ASP A 106 19.91 4.12 14.44
N GLN A 107 20.92 4.73 13.82
CA GLN A 107 20.74 5.72 12.76
C GLN A 107 20.04 5.13 11.52
N ALA A 108 20.15 3.81 11.31
CA ALA A 108 19.45 3.12 10.25
C ALA A 108 17.93 3.20 10.45
N TRP A 109 17.44 3.25 11.69
CA TRP A 109 16.02 3.44 11.94
C TRP A 109 15.56 4.72 11.26
N PHE A 110 16.26 5.84 11.40
CA PHE A 110 15.78 7.15 10.93
C PHE A 110 15.76 7.38 9.41
N LYS A 111 16.18 6.41 8.59
CA LYS A 111 16.20 6.56 7.14
C LYS A 111 14.77 6.77 6.58
N PRO A 112 14.59 7.63 5.56
CA PRO A 112 13.33 7.75 4.86
C PRO A 112 13.04 6.45 4.12
N GLU A 113 11.92 5.80 4.45
CA GLU A 113 11.47 4.59 3.77
C GLU A 113 10.08 4.85 3.20
N PHE A 114 9.84 4.43 1.96
CA PHE A 114 8.53 4.59 1.31
C PHE A 114 7.41 3.88 2.06
N ASP A 115 7.75 2.82 2.79
CA ASP A 115 6.86 2.16 3.74
C ASP A 115 6.28 3.17 4.75
N ARG A 116 7.12 4.05 5.32
CA ARG A 116 6.67 5.09 6.26
C ARG A 116 5.75 6.10 5.60
N VAL A 117 6.00 6.43 4.33
CA VAL A 117 5.14 7.33 3.55
C VAL A 117 3.78 6.67 3.30
N ALA A 118 3.77 5.40 2.88
CA ALA A 118 2.55 4.61 2.66
C ALA A 118 1.72 4.52 3.95
N ARG A 119 2.33 4.17 5.08
CA ARG A 119 1.65 4.15 6.39
C ARG A 119 1.11 5.50 6.81
N THR A 120 1.86 6.57 6.52
CA THR A 120 1.39 7.93 6.76
C THR A 120 0.15 8.24 5.94
N LEU A 121 0.15 7.89 4.66
CA LEU A 121 -1.00 8.07 3.77
C LEU A 121 -2.21 7.24 4.22
N ILE A 122 -2.02 5.97 4.59
CA ILE A 122 -3.12 5.11 5.10
C ILE A 122 -3.71 5.69 6.38
N ARG A 123 -2.88 6.11 7.35
CA ARG A 123 -3.35 6.76 8.58
C ARG A 123 -4.14 8.04 8.30
N LEU A 124 -3.69 8.85 7.34
CA LEU A 124 -4.41 10.06 6.91
C LEU A 124 -5.74 9.71 6.22
N LEU A 125 -5.79 8.61 5.47
CA LEU A 125 -7.04 8.13 4.89
C LEU A 125 -8.03 7.68 5.96
N GLU A 126 -7.58 6.99 7.00
CA GLU A 126 -8.40 6.57 8.15
C GLU A 126 -9.01 7.79 8.87
N GLU A 127 -8.20 8.82 9.13
CA GLU A 127 -8.66 10.03 9.81
C GLU A 127 -9.69 10.83 9.01
N ASN A 128 -9.57 10.81 7.68
CA ASN A 128 -10.44 11.54 6.77
C ASN A 128 -11.56 10.66 6.20
N TYR A 129 -11.76 9.45 6.72
CA TYR A 129 -12.72 8.50 6.18
C TYR A 129 -14.15 8.94 6.47
N LEU A 130 -14.95 9.11 5.41
CA LEU A 130 -16.35 9.52 5.48
C LEU A 130 -17.33 8.37 5.21
N GLY A 131 -16.83 7.14 5.06
CA GLY A 131 -17.68 5.98 4.84
C GLY A 131 -18.37 5.54 6.12
N LEU A 132 -19.53 4.91 5.98
CA LEU A 132 -20.30 4.35 7.09
C LEU A 132 -19.82 2.94 7.48
N ASP A 133 -19.22 2.23 6.53
CA ASP A 133 -18.74 0.88 6.70
C ASP A 133 -17.31 0.86 7.23
N TYR A 134 -17.09 0.11 8.30
CA TYR A 134 -15.79 -0.29 8.80
C TYR A 134 -15.41 -1.63 8.15
N HIS A 135 -14.12 -1.89 7.94
CA HIS A 135 -13.63 -3.15 7.33
C HIS A 135 -14.02 -3.35 5.86
N ILE A 136 -13.81 -2.32 5.05
CA ILE A 136 -14.03 -2.37 3.60
C ILE A 136 -12.95 -3.20 2.88
N GLN A 137 -13.34 -3.97 1.87
CA GLN A 137 -12.39 -4.61 0.96
C GLN A 137 -11.83 -3.57 -0.02
N LEU A 138 -10.50 -3.50 -0.11
CA LEU A 138 -9.79 -2.58 -0.99
C LEU A 138 -9.07 -3.32 -2.12
N GLU A 139 -9.33 -2.89 -3.36
CA GLU A 139 -8.49 -3.15 -4.51
C GLU A 139 -7.45 -2.02 -4.62
N ILE A 140 -6.16 -2.38 -4.55
CA ILE A 140 -5.06 -1.41 -4.55
C ILE A 140 -4.36 -1.42 -5.91
N SER A 141 -4.39 -0.27 -6.61
CA SER A 141 -3.76 -0.10 -7.91
C SER A 141 -2.37 0.57 -7.81
N PRO A 142 -1.45 0.32 -8.76
CA PRO A 142 -0.20 1.07 -8.85
C PRO A 142 -0.46 2.56 -9.03
N LEU A 143 0.37 3.39 -8.38
CA LEU A 143 0.23 4.83 -8.51
C LEU A 143 0.56 5.27 -9.93
N GLN A 144 -0.22 6.20 -10.45
CA GLN A 144 -0.08 6.73 -11.80
C GLN A 144 0.52 8.14 -11.79
N PRO A 145 1.19 8.58 -12.85
CA PRO A 145 1.54 9.99 -12.95
C PRO A 145 0.28 10.86 -12.98
N SER A 146 0.31 11.99 -12.29
CA SER A 146 -0.87 12.88 -12.18
C SER A 146 -1.22 13.57 -13.50
N PHE A 147 -0.26 13.65 -14.44
CA PHE A 147 -0.46 14.28 -15.74
C PHE A 147 -0.58 13.22 -16.85
N PRO A 148 -1.64 13.29 -17.67
CA PRO A 148 -1.79 12.41 -18.83
C PRO A 148 -0.59 12.47 -19.78
N GLY A 149 -0.13 11.33 -20.28
CA GLY A 149 0.97 11.23 -21.24
C GLY A 149 2.38 11.11 -20.64
N GLN A 150 2.52 11.21 -19.32
CA GLN A 150 3.78 10.82 -18.68
C GLN A 150 3.87 9.28 -18.59
N PRO A 151 5.03 8.68 -18.92
CA PRO A 151 5.19 7.25 -18.73
C PRO A 151 5.15 6.91 -17.24
N PRO A 152 4.50 5.80 -16.84
CA PRO A 152 4.55 5.35 -15.46
C PRO A 152 6.00 5.07 -15.05
N LEU A 153 6.35 5.44 -13.83
CA LEU A 153 7.65 5.21 -13.20
C LEU A 153 7.59 3.96 -12.31
N LEU A 154 8.75 3.30 -12.13
CA LEU A 154 8.87 2.12 -11.26
C LEU A 154 8.40 2.37 -9.82
N ILE A 155 8.51 3.61 -9.34
CA ILE A 155 8.01 4.01 -8.02
C ILE A 155 6.51 3.73 -7.86
N GLY A 156 5.70 3.79 -8.92
CA GLY A 156 4.25 3.54 -8.83
C GLY A 156 3.93 2.10 -8.44
N GLU A 157 4.65 1.14 -9.03
CA GLU A 157 4.52 -0.30 -8.74
C GLU A 157 5.10 -0.66 -7.37
N GLU A 158 6.27 -0.13 -7.01
CA GLU A 158 6.85 -0.39 -5.69
C GLU A 158 6.02 0.23 -4.58
N PHE A 159 5.47 1.43 -4.79
CA PHE A 159 4.62 2.10 -3.80
C PHE A 159 3.31 1.34 -3.54
N ARG A 160 2.79 0.62 -4.54
CA ARG A 160 1.64 -0.27 -4.37
C ARG A 160 1.87 -1.31 -3.28
N LYS A 161 3.04 -1.97 -3.29
CA LYS A 161 3.39 -3.01 -2.30
C LYS A 161 3.44 -2.42 -0.88
N PHE A 162 4.03 -1.24 -0.73
CA PHE A 162 4.04 -0.55 0.56
C PHE A 162 2.62 -0.16 1.03
N LEU A 163 1.73 0.23 0.11
CA LEU A 163 0.32 0.48 0.45
C LEU A 163 -0.41 -0.80 0.84
N GLU A 164 -0.18 -1.92 0.15
CA GLU A 164 -0.75 -3.23 0.52
C GLU A 164 -0.36 -3.62 1.95
N THR A 165 0.93 -3.51 2.31
CA THR A 165 1.40 -3.75 3.67
C THR A 165 0.79 -2.77 4.68
N ALA A 166 0.76 -1.48 4.36
CA ALA A 166 0.20 -0.46 5.24
C ALA A 166 -1.32 -0.64 5.47
N VAL A 167 -2.07 -1.06 4.44
CA VAL A 167 -3.50 -1.38 4.54
C VAL A 167 -3.71 -2.64 5.38
N ALA A 168 -2.90 -3.68 5.24
CA ALA A 168 -3.02 -4.88 6.09
C ALA A 168 -2.86 -4.54 7.59
N GLY A 169 -2.02 -3.57 7.94
CA GLY A 169 -1.87 -3.04 9.30
C GLY A 169 -2.93 -2.03 9.74
N SER A 170 -3.89 -1.68 8.86
CA SER A 170 -4.96 -0.72 9.15
C SER A 170 -6.08 -1.37 9.97
N ALA A 171 -6.51 -0.69 11.03
CA ALA A 171 -7.63 -1.15 11.83
C ALA A 171 -8.98 -1.00 11.09
N LEU A 172 -9.08 0.01 10.23
CA LEU A 172 -10.28 0.34 9.46
C LEU A 172 -10.34 -0.42 8.13
N LEU A 173 -9.20 -0.61 7.47
CA LEU A 173 -9.10 -1.09 6.08
C LEU A 173 -8.50 -2.50 5.95
N GLY A 174 -7.79 -2.99 6.98
CA GLY A 174 -7.01 -4.22 6.92
C GLY A 174 -7.78 -5.52 7.20
N ALA A 175 -9.06 -5.42 7.52
CA ALA A 175 -9.92 -6.58 7.69
C ALA A 175 -10.46 -7.02 6.33
N SER A 176 -9.71 -7.86 5.63
CA SER A 176 -10.28 -8.76 4.64
C SER A 176 -11.24 -9.70 5.39
N SER A 177 -12.52 -9.32 5.45
CA SER A 177 -13.57 -10.20 5.90
C SER A 177 -13.58 -11.43 4.99
N PHE A 178 -13.00 -12.53 5.49
CA PHE A 178 -13.13 -13.85 4.91
C PHE A 178 -14.62 -14.11 4.66
N GLY A 179 -15.03 -14.19 3.39
CA GLY A 179 -16.28 -14.85 3.02
C GLY A 179 -17.44 -14.01 2.50
N GLN A 180 -17.33 -12.69 2.28
CA GLN A 180 -18.38 -11.95 1.56
C GLN A 180 -17.86 -11.17 0.36
N LYS A 181 -18.46 -11.47 -0.81
CA LYS A 181 -18.33 -10.72 -2.06
C LYS A 181 -19.04 -9.36 -1.90
N SER A 182 -18.44 -8.42 -1.18
CA SER A 182 -18.84 -7.01 -1.31
C SER A 182 -18.08 -6.41 -2.49
N ALA A 183 -18.69 -5.49 -3.22
CA ALA A 183 -18.02 -4.80 -4.32
C ALA A 183 -16.82 -4.01 -3.74
N ALA A 184 -15.62 -4.34 -4.21
CA ALA A 184 -14.37 -3.81 -3.65
C ALA A 184 -14.31 -2.30 -3.84
N CYS A 185 -14.12 -1.57 -2.75
CA CYS A 185 -13.69 -0.17 -2.81
C CYS A 185 -12.30 -0.12 -3.46
N ARG A 186 -11.96 1.00 -4.10
CA ARG A 186 -10.66 1.14 -4.78
C ARG A 186 -9.77 2.12 -4.04
N LEU A 187 -8.54 1.70 -3.76
CA LEU A 187 -7.44 2.58 -3.35
C LEU A 187 -6.62 2.90 -4.59
N GLU A 188 -6.78 4.12 -5.09
CA GLU A 188 -6.05 4.63 -6.25
C GLU A 188 -5.13 5.76 -5.79
N GLY A 189 -4.05 6.00 -6.54
CA GLY A 189 -3.21 7.14 -6.26
C GLY A 189 -2.48 7.68 -7.46
N THR A 190 -1.99 8.89 -7.31
CA THR A 190 -1.15 9.56 -8.27
C THR A 190 0.11 10.11 -7.63
N TYR A 191 1.15 10.31 -8.43
CA TYR A 191 2.32 11.09 -8.04
C TYR A 191 2.58 12.24 -9.01
N ALA A 192 3.17 13.33 -8.53
CA ALA A 192 3.59 14.46 -9.34
C ALA A 192 4.87 15.08 -8.80
N ARG A 193 5.80 15.46 -9.69
CA ARG A 193 6.93 16.29 -9.30
C ARG A 193 6.44 17.72 -9.05
N ALA A 194 6.75 18.26 -7.88
CA ALA A 194 6.47 19.62 -7.45
C ALA A 194 7.76 20.27 -6.94
N GLY A 195 8.49 20.94 -7.84
CA GLY A 195 9.80 21.50 -7.52
C GLY A 195 10.80 20.40 -7.15
N ASN A 196 11.36 20.47 -5.95
CA ASN A 196 12.31 19.48 -5.41
C ASN A 196 11.63 18.37 -4.58
N LYS A 197 10.31 18.24 -4.68
CA LYS A 197 9.52 17.21 -4.00
C LYS A 197 8.73 16.37 -5.01
N MET A 198 8.41 15.15 -4.62
CA MET A 198 7.38 14.32 -5.23
C MET A 198 6.16 14.34 -4.30
N ASN A 199 5.04 14.76 -4.83
CA ASN A 199 3.75 14.70 -4.16
C ASN A 199 3.12 13.34 -4.44
N PHE A 200 2.72 12.63 -3.40
CA PHE A 200 1.94 11.38 -3.49
C PHE A 200 0.54 11.65 -2.99
N HIS A 201 -0.45 11.40 -3.83
CA HIS A 201 -1.87 11.53 -3.51
C HIS A 201 -2.53 10.17 -3.62
N VAL A 202 -3.28 9.77 -2.61
CA VAL A 202 -4.08 8.55 -2.62
C VAL A 202 -5.52 8.86 -2.24
N ARG A 203 -6.45 8.08 -2.77
CA ARG A 203 -7.88 8.20 -2.48
C ARG A 203 -8.53 6.82 -2.37
N ILE A 204 -9.53 6.73 -1.51
CA ILE A 204 -10.45 5.60 -1.45
C ILE A 204 -11.75 6.02 -2.13
N SER A 205 -12.24 5.22 -3.06
CA SER A 205 -13.55 5.40 -3.69
C SER A 205 -14.41 4.16 -3.50
N ASN A 206 -15.71 4.36 -3.35
CA ASN A 206 -16.68 3.27 -3.34
C ASN A 206 -16.83 2.68 -4.77
N PRO A 207 -17.56 1.56 -4.93
CA PRO A 207 -17.79 0.95 -6.25
C PRO A 207 -18.45 1.87 -7.28
N ASP A 208 -19.24 2.86 -6.84
CA ASP A 208 -19.88 3.86 -7.70
C ASP A 208 -18.93 5.00 -8.12
N GLY A 209 -17.66 4.96 -7.69
CA GLY A 209 -16.66 5.99 -7.95
C GLY A 209 -16.76 7.22 -7.03
N ARG A 210 -17.62 7.21 -6.02
CA ARG A 210 -17.70 8.27 -5.02
C ARG A 210 -16.50 8.18 -4.08
N ARG A 211 -15.77 9.30 -3.93
CA ARG A 211 -14.67 9.42 -2.97
C ARG A 211 -15.17 9.29 -1.53
N LEU A 212 -14.58 8.34 -0.79
CA LEU A 212 -14.77 8.13 0.64
C LEU A 212 -13.69 8.79 1.49
N SER A 213 -12.45 8.86 0.99
CA SER A 213 -11.32 9.50 1.66
C SER A 213 -10.22 9.90 0.68
N SER A 214 -9.36 10.85 1.06
CA SER A 214 -8.15 11.20 0.31
C SER A 214 -7.03 11.70 1.24
N ALA A 215 -5.79 11.43 0.86
CA ALA A 215 -4.60 11.84 1.60
C ALA A 215 -3.46 12.21 0.66
N VAL A 216 -2.68 13.21 1.04
CA VAL A 216 -1.54 13.73 0.28
C VAL A 216 -0.31 13.78 1.18
N PHE A 217 0.85 13.42 0.65
CA PHE A 217 2.12 13.55 1.35
C PHE A 217 3.27 13.88 0.39
N ASP A 218 4.16 14.77 0.82
CA ASP A 218 5.32 15.19 0.05
C ASP A 218 6.60 14.49 0.51
N VAL A 219 7.39 14.03 -0.45
CA VAL A 219 8.73 13.45 -0.22
C VAL A 219 9.76 14.24 -1.01
N TRP A 220 10.91 14.58 -0.43
CA TRP A 220 11.98 15.24 -1.18
C TRP A 220 12.53 14.29 -2.25
N LEU A 221 12.79 14.81 -3.45
CA LEU A 221 13.34 13.99 -4.54
C LEU A 221 14.71 13.38 -4.19
N ALA A 222 15.48 14.04 -3.32
CA ALA A 222 16.77 13.53 -2.84
C ALA A 222 16.64 12.26 -1.98
N ASP A 223 15.48 12.05 -1.34
CA ASP A 223 15.19 10.87 -0.53
C ASP A 223 14.64 9.71 -1.37
N ILE A 224 14.42 9.92 -2.68
CA ILE A 224 13.91 8.91 -3.60
C ILE A 224 15.07 8.24 -4.34
N PRO A 225 15.26 6.92 -4.20
CA PRO A 225 16.23 6.16 -4.97
C PRO A 225 16.05 6.41 -6.47
N THR A 226 17.13 6.81 -7.14
CA THR A 226 17.10 7.24 -8.54
C THR A 226 16.65 6.13 -9.50
N ASN A 227 16.83 4.86 -9.13
CA ASN A 227 16.30 3.71 -9.86
C ASN A 227 14.77 3.66 -9.89
N LEU A 228 14.08 4.13 -8.85
CA LEU A 228 12.61 4.16 -8.81
C LEU A 228 12.02 5.28 -9.67
N LEU A 229 12.83 6.28 -10.03
CA LEU A 229 12.42 7.38 -10.92
C LEU A 229 12.55 7.04 -12.40
N LYS A 230 12.92 5.80 -12.75
CA LYS A 230 12.98 5.33 -14.13
C LYS A 230 11.59 4.94 -14.63
N PRO A 231 11.27 5.18 -15.91
CA PRO A 231 10.06 4.65 -16.52
C PRO A 231 9.99 3.13 -16.35
N VAL A 232 8.77 2.61 -16.15
CA VAL A 232 8.51 1.18 -16.30
C VAL A 232 8.81 0.85 -17.75
N SER A 233 9.93 0.19 -17.99
CA SER A 233 10.21 -0.37 -19.31
C SER A 233 9.16 -1.46 -19.55
N GLU A 234 8.21 -1.21 -20.45
CA GLU A 234 7.36 -2.26 -20.99
C GLU A 234 8.28 -3.41 -21.40
N LYS A 235 8.06 -4.60 -20.83
CA LYS A 235 8.72 -5.81 -21.31
C LYS A 235 8.20 -6.07 -22.72
N ALA A 236 8.82 -5.44 -23.72
CA ALA A 236 8.67 -5.85 -25.09
C ALA A 236 9.28 -7.26 -25.19
N PHE A 237 8.43 -8.29 -25.15
CA PHE A 237 8.86 -9.66 -25.41
C PHE A 237 9.23 -9.76 -26.89
N VAL A 238 10.51 -9.57 -27.21
CA VAL A 238 11.05 -9.82 -28.54
C VAL A 238 11.53 -11.26 -28.59
N GLY A 239 10.64 -12.17 -28.99
CA GLY A 239 11.01 -13.55 -29.31
C GLY A 239 11.57 -13.64 -30.73
N LYS A 240 12.81 -14.11 -30.89
CA LYS A 240 13.32 -14.58 -32.19
C LYS A 240 13.09 -16.10 -32.27
N GLY A 241 12.42 -16.56 -33.32
CA GLY A 241 12.16 -17.98 -33.56
C GLY A 241 12.14 -18.31 -35.05
N THR A 242 12.44 -19.56 -35.36
CA THR A 242 12.39 -20.11 -36.73
C THR A 242 11.23 -21.09 -36.80
N ALA A 243 10.29 -20.88 -37.72
CA ALA A 243 9.17 -21.79 -37.96
C ALA A 243 9.28 -22.41 -39.35
N VAL A 244 9.10 -23.73 -39.45
CA VAL A 244 9.00 -24.46 -40.72
C VAL A 244 7.54 -24.80 -40.93
N ILE A 245 6.93 -24.26 -41.98
CA ILE A 245 5.53 -24.55 -42.33
C ILE A 245 5.48 -25.26 -43.68
N SER A 246 4.90 -26.46 -43.64
CA SER A 246 4.49 -27.20 -44.84
C SER A 246 3.04 -26.83 -45.15
N HIS A 247 2.80 -26.05 -46.21
CA HIS A 247 1.44 -25.68 -46.62
C HIS A 247 1.01 -26.53 -47.83
N GLN A 248 -0.05 -27.32 -47.66
CA GLN A 248 -0.70 -28.06 -48.75
C GLN A 248 -1.89 -27.26 -49.29
N CYS A 249 -2.05 -27.20 -50.61
CA CYS A 249 -3.22 -26.58 -51.24
C CYS A 249 -4.49 -27.30 -50.79
N ARG A 250 -5.52 -26.55 -50.37
CA ARG A 250 -6.80 -27.16 -49.99
C ARG A 250 -7.45 -27.79 -51.22
N LEU A 251 -8.14 -28.92 -51.03
CA LEU A 251 -8.83 -29.68 -52.10
C LEU A 251 -9.77 -28.81 -52.96
N ASN A 252 -10.31 -27.73 -52.38
CA ASN A 252 -11.30 -26.84 -53.01
C ASN A 252 -10.67 -25.59 -53.67
N GLU A 253 -9.34 -25.42 -53.61
CA GLU A 253 -8.64 -24.28 -54.22
C GLU A 253 -7.88 -24.72 -55.49
N LYS A 254 -8.61 -24.86 -56.61
CA LYS A 254 -8.04 -25.09 -57.95
C LYS A 254 -8.36 -23.92 -58.90
N PRO A 255 -7.35 -23.32 -59.55
CA PRO A 255 -5.91 -23.61 -59.42
C PRO A 255 -5.37 -23.18 -58.05
N CYS A 256 -4.29 -23.83 -57.58
CA CYS A 256 -3.70 -23.48 -56.30
C CYS A 256 -3.22 -22.02 -56.31
N PRO A 257 -3.41 -21.25 -55.22
CA PRO A 257 -3.01 -19.86 -55.17
C PRO A 257 -1.52 -19.67 -55.49
N PRO A 258 -1.14 -18.53 -56.09
CA PRO A 258 0.26 -18.21 -56.35
C PRO A 258 1.11 -18.31 -55.07
N LYS A 259 2.38 -18.70 -55.23
CA LYS A 259 3.34 -18.88 -54.12
C LYS A 259 3.38 -17.70 -53.15
N SER A 260 3.24 -16.47 -53.64
CA SER A 260 3.18 -15.24 -52.83
C SER A 260 2.01 -15.24 -51.83
N VAL A 261 0.84 -15.74 -52.23
CA VAL A 261 -0.35 -15.84 -51.38
C VAL A 261 -0.16 -16.92 -50.31
N LEU A 262 0.45 -18.05 -50.67
CA LEU A 262 0.75 -19.14 -49.73
C LEU A 262 1.79 -18.70 -48.68
N ILE A 263 2.82 -17.94 -49.08
CA ILE A 263 3.81 -17.36 -48.15
C ILE A 263 3.13 -16.39 -47.17
N ASN A 264 2.25 -15.51 -47.66
CA ASN A 264 1.53 -14.57 -46.80
C ASN A 264 0.60 -15.27 -45.80
N ARG A 265 -0.08 -16.35 -46.22
CA ARG A 265 -0.89 -17.19 -45.32
C ARG A 265 -0.02 -17.84 -44.25
N ALA A 266 1.11 -18.44 -44.64
CA ALA A 266 2.06 -19.04 -43.72
C ALA A 266 2.59 -18.00 -42.71
N LEU A 267 2.99 -16.80 -43.15
CA LEU A 267 3.45 -15.73 -42.27
C LEU A 267 2.38 -15.29 -41.26
N ARG A 268 1.11 -15.20 -41.66
CA ARG A 268 0.01 -14.90 -40.73
C ARG A 268 -0.16 -16.00 -39.68
N THR A 269 -0.09 -17.26 -40.08
CA THR A 269 -0.15 -18.39 -39.16
C THR A 269 1.02 -18.42 -38.19
N VAL A 270 2.26 -18.19 -38.66
CA VAL A 270 3.44 -18.07 -37.77
C VAL A 270 3.24 -16.95 -36.76
N LYS A 271 2.80 -15.77 -37.20
CA LYS A 271 2.57 -14.63 -36.30
C LYS A 271 1.53 -14.96 -35.23
N LEU A 272 0.41 -15.58 -35.60
CA LEU A 272 -0.62 -15.98 -34.65
C LEU A 272 -0.12 -17.02 -33.63
N LEU A 273 0.61 -18.03 -34.08
CA LEU A 273 1.19 -19.05 -33.20
C LEU A 273 2.25 -18.45 -32.27
N ALA A 274 3.11 -17.57 -32.78
CA ALA A 274 4.12 -16.87 -31.98
C ALA A 274 3.48 -15.95 -30.94
N MET A 275 2.42 -15.21 -31.32
CA MET A 275 1.67 -14.37 -30.39
C MET A 275 0.97 -15.21 -29.32
N ARG A 276 0.45 -16.39 -29.66
CA ARG A 276 -0.16 -17.31 -28.69
C ARG A 276 0.86 -17.87 -27.70
N ASP A 277 1.99 -18.38 -28.17
CA ASP A 277 3.07 -18.88 -27.30
C ASP A 277 3.63 -17.76 -26.39
N LEU A 278 3.78 -16.55 -26.93
CA LEU A 278 4.16 -15.38 -26.14
C LEU A 278 3.09 -15.00 -25.10
N GLY A 279 1.81 -15.04 -25.47
CA GLY A 279 0.69 -14.81 -24.56
C GLY A 279 0.64 -15.83 -23.42
N GLU A 280 0.79 -17.12 -23.74
CA GLU A 280 0.85 -18.21 -22.75
C GLU A 280 2.04 -18.05 -21.79
N ARG A 281 3.23 -17.68 -22.29
CA ARG A 281 4.42 -17.41 -21.46
C ARG A 281 4.30 -16.14 -20.61
N ALA A 282 3.53 -15.15 -21.07
CA ALA A 282 3.28 -13.91 -20.35
C ALA A 282 2.07 -13.98 -19.40
N GLY A 283 1.35 -15.12 -19.36
CA GLY A 283 0.14 -15.28 -18.55
C GLY A 283 -1.08 -14.54 -19.08
N ILE A 284 -1.09 -14.15 -20.36
CA ILE A 284 -2.15 -13.40 -21.03
C ILE A 284 -3.04 -14.37 -21.82
N ASN A 285 -4.32 -14.48 -21.45
CA ASN A 285 -5.28 -15.29 -22.19
C ASN A 285 -5.79 -14.54 -23.43
N MET A 286 -5.37 -14.99 -24.61
CA MET A 286 -5.64 -14.34 -25.90
C MET A 286 -7.04 -14.61 -26.48
N ASN A 287 -7.91 -15.33 -25.77
CA ASN A 287 -9.29 -15.59 -26.22
C ASN A 287 -10.23 -14.37 -26.11
N SER A 288 -9.75 -13.22 -25.62
CA SER A 288 -10.55 -12.00 -25.42
C SER A 288 -10.42 -10.97 -26.54
N LEU A 289 -9.61 -11.21 -27.57
CA LEU A 289 -9.49 -10.35 -28.74
C LEU A 289 -10.30 -10.96 -29.89
N SER A 290 -11.61 -10.74 -29.86
CA SER A 290 -12.53 -11.01 -30.99
C SER A 290 -12.92 -9.71 -31.67
#